data_AF-A0A8C0GY35-F1
#
_entry.id   AF-A0A8C0GY35-F1
#
_cell.length_a   1.000
_cell.length_b   1.000
_cell.length_c   1.000
_cell.angle_alpha   90.00
_cell.angle_beta   90.00
_cell.angle_gamma   90.00
#
_symmetry.space_group_name_H-M   'P 1'
#
loop_
_entity.id
_entity.type
_entity.pdbx_description
1 polymer ?
#
loop_
_entity_poly.entity_id
_entity_poly.type
_entity_poly.pdbx_seq_one_letter_code
_entity_poly.pdbx_strand_id
1 'polypeptide(L)'
;MRIFPILGWMLFPGCWAVTGPGAVRGPAGGSVAVWCRYRAGYEDYQKFWCRAGRWHCSNGHIVEIDGSEAEATRGRVSIRDDHTQHMFTVTVENLTLADTGTYHCGVGRTGPDLRATVELTVSPGKSRRKSQQRVQSNQHCTSSN
;
A
#
# COMPACT_ATOMS: atom_id res chain seq x y z
N MET A 1 43.16 36.42 4.64
CA MET A 1 42.28 35.92 3.57
C MET A 1 42.83 34.60 3.08
N ARG A 2 42.21 33.48 3.48
CA ARG A 2 42.44 32.18 2.86
C ARG A 2 41.07 31.61 2.51
N ILE A 3 40.73 31.76 1.23
CA ILE A 3 39.57 31.12 0.60
C ILE A 3 39.94 29.64 0.48
N PHE A 4 39.26 28.79 1.26
CA PHE A 4 39.22 27.35 1.01
C PHE A 4 37.77 26.97 0.69
N PRO A 5 37.60 26.08 -0.30
CA PRO A 5 36.44 26.03 -1.17
C PRO A 5 35.23 25.47 -0.46
N ILE A 6 34.08 25.74 -1.07
CA ILE A 6 32.77 25.13 -0.88
C ILE A 6 32.94 23.62 -0.60
N LEU A 7 33.08 23.22 0.69
CA LEU A 7 32.48 21.99 1.20
C LEU A 7 30.97 22.30 1.22
N GLY A 8 30.31 22.42 0.08
CA GLY A 8 30.15 21.30 -0.82
C GLY A 8 29.16 20.43 -0.10
N TRP A 9 27.89 20.82 -0.22
CA TRP A 9 26.73 20.20 0.41
C TRP A 9 26.90 18.68 0.51
N MET A 10 27.40 18.20 1.65
CA MET A 10 27.06 16.87 2.15
C MET A 10 25.63 16.94 2.70
N LEU A 11 24.70 17.45 1.91
CA LEU A 11 23.34 16.93 1.92
C LEU A 11 23.47 15.57 1.24
N PHE A 12 24.05 14.58 1.91
CA PHE A 12 23.74 13.19 1.62
C PHE A 12 22.28 13.06 2.04
N PRO A 13 21.31 13.15 1.12
CA PRO A 13 19.93 12.91 1.49
C PRO A 13 19.94 11.50 2.04
N GLY A 14 19.51 11.35 3.30
CA GLY A 14 19.74 10.15 4.09
C GLY A 14 19.57 8.89 3.25
N CYS A 15 20.60 8.05 3.23
CA CYS A 15 20.64 6.85 2.42
C CYS A 15 19.59 5.84 2.87
N TRP A 16 18.31 6.09 2.54
CA TRP A 16 17.23 5.16 2.81
C TRP A 16 17.40 3.96 1.88
N ALA A 17 17.33 2.77 2.48
CA ALA A 17 17.48 1.51 1.75
C ALA A 17 16.17 1.07 1.07
N VAL A 18 15.04 1.60 1.52
CA VAL A 18 13.70 1.37 0.95
C VAL A 18 13.01 2.72 0.77
N THR A 19 12.35 2.89 -0.37
CA THR A 19 11.53 4.07 -0.70
C THR A 19 10.19 3.65 -1.25
N GLY A 20 9.11 4.31 -0.80
CA GLY A 20 7.74 4.08 -1.30
C GLY A 20 7.09 5.36 -1.82
N PRO A 21 5.81 5.33 -2.20
CA PRO A 21 5.08 6.46 -2.78
C PRO A 21 4.82 7.62 -1.81
N GLY A 22 5.08 7.43 -0.51
CA GLY A 22 4.72 8.38 0.54
C GLY A 22 3.22 8.35 0.88
N ALA A 23 2.35 8.48 -0.12
CA ALA A 23 0.90 8.37 0.05
C ALA A 23 0.22 7.73 -1.16
N VAL A 24 -0.86 6.99 -0.92
CA VAL A 24 -1.73 6.40 -1.95
C VAL A 24 -3.20 6.59 -1.59
N ARG A 25 -4.06 6.69 -2.60
CA ARG A 25 -5.50 6.87 -2.42
C ARG A 25 -6.30 5.94 -3.30
N GLY A 26 -7.34 5.33 -2.74
CA GLY A 26 -8.27 4.45 -3.47
C GLY A 26 -9.73 4.69 -3.06
N PRO A 27 -10.70 4.38 -3.93
CA PRO A 27 -12.11 4.40 -3.56
C PRO A 27 -12.48 3.16 -2.74
N ALA A 28 -13.46 3.29 -1.83
CA ALA A 28 -14.04 2.15 -1.14
C ALA A 28 -14.64 1.15 -2.15
N GLY A 29 -14.37 -0.14 -1.96
CA GLY A 29 -14.67 -1.23 -2.88
C GLY A 29 -13.68 -1.37 -4.04
N GLY A 30 -12.75 -0.43 -4.23
CA GLY A 30 -11.67 -0.52 -5.23
C GLY A 30 -10.40 -1.16 -4.70
N SER A 31 -9.31 -1.00 -5.46
CA SER A 31 -7.99 -1.51 -5.10
C SER A 31 -6.91 -0.43 -5.24
N VAL A 32 -5.80 -0.59 -4.52
CA VAL A 32 -4.58 0.23 -4.66
C VAL A 32 -3.37 -0.66 -4.82
N ALA A 33 -2.39 -0.18 -5.59
CA ALA A 33 -1.07 -0.77 -5.69
C ALA A 33 -0.04 0.17 -5.05
N VAL A 34 0.79 -0.36 -4.17
CA VAL A 34 1.86 0.34 -3.46
C VAL A 34 3.18 -0.23 -3.95
N TRP A 35 3.97 0.60 -4.63
CA TRP A 35 5.30 0.22 -5.12
C TRP A 35 6.37 0.59 -4.09
N CYS A 36 7.25 -0.34 -3.75
CA CYS A 36 8.34 -0.10 -2.82
C CYS A 36 9.66 -0.53 -3.44
N ARG A 37 10.50 0.46 -3.71
CA ARG A 37 11.84 0.26 -4.26
C ARG A 37 12.83 0.02 -3.14
N TYR A 38 13.78 -0.86 -3.36
CA TYR A 38 14.88 -1.13 -2.47
C TYR A 38 16.22 -1.00 -3.20
N ARG A 39 17.32 -0.90 -2.45
CA ARG A 39 18.66 -0.89 -3.03
C ARG A 39 19.07 -2.28 -3.48
N ALA A 40 19.86 -2.38 -4.55
CA ALA A 40 20.48 -3.62 -4.95
C ALA A 40 21.24 -4.28 -3.78
N GLY A 41 21.19 -5.60 -3.70
CA GLY A 41 21.70 -6.40 -2.58
C GLY A 41 20.65 -6.78 -1.53
N TYR A 42 19.37 -6.45 -1.76
CA TYR A 42 18.24 -6.84 -0.91
C TYR A 42 17.24 -7.77 -1.62
N GLU A 43 17.61 -8.34 -2.76
CA GLU A 43 16.78 -9.23 -3.59
C GLU A 43 16.33 -10.44 -2.76
N ASP A 44 17.26 -11.20 -2.19
CA ASP A 44 16.95 -12.42 -1.43
C ASP A 44 16.46 -12.17 0.00
N TYR A 45 16.19 -10.91 0.36
CA TYR A 45 15.71 -10.58 1.70
C TYR A 45 14.18 -10.60 1.76
N GLN A 46 13.65 -10.90 2.94
CA GLN A 46 12.21 -10.86 3.17
C GLN A 46 11.64 -9.48 2.80
N LYS A 47 10.55 -9.45 2.03
CA LYS A 47 9.75 -8.23 1.78
C LYS A 47 8.47 -8.33 2.57
N PHE A 48 8.05 -7.22 3.19
CA PHE A 48 6.85 -7.22 4.03
C PHE A 48 6.01 -5.95 3.86
N TRP A 49 4.74 -6.10 4.23
CA TRP A 49 3.78 -5.01 4.40
C TRP A 49 3.13 -5.10 5.78
N CYS A 50 3.09 -4.00 6.51
CA CYS A 50 2.51 -3.95 7.86
C CYS A 50 1.84 -2.60 8.13
N ARG A 51 0.90 -2.58 9.08
CA ARG A 51 0.32 -1.34 9.59
C ARG A 51 1.25 -0.73 10.63
N ALA A 52 1.39 0.60 10.64
CA ALA A 52 2.15 1.29 11.67
C ALA A 52 1.53 1.02 13.05
N GLY A 53 2.34 0.58 14.01
CA GLY A 53 1.91 0.25 15.37
C GLY A 53 3.08 0.40 16.37
N ARG A 54 2.78 0.26 17.67
CA ARG A 54 3.77 0.49 18.75
C ARG A 54 5.02 -0.39 18.67
N TRP A 55 4.90 -1.58 18.10
CA TRP A 55 5.97 -2.58 18.04
C TRP A 55 6.60 -2.72 16.66
N HIS A 56 6.58 -1.67 15.83
CA HIS A 56 7.44 -1.56 14.65
C HIS A 56 7.48 -2.81 13.75
N CYS A 57 6.31 -3.36 13.40
CA CYS A 57 6.12 -4.51 12.50
C CYS A 57 6.67 -5.86 12.97
N SER A 58 7.43 -5.92 14.07
CA SER A 58 8.18 -7.11 14.53
C SER A 58 7.36 -8.39 14.79
N ASN A 59 6.03 -8.29 14.93
CA ASN A 59 5.12 -9.44 15.10
C ASN A 59 3.79 -9.26 14.32
N GLY A 60 3.77 -8.40 13.30
CA GLY A 60 2.52 -7.84 12.76
C GLY A 60 2.50 -7.63 11.25
N HIS A 61 3.22 -8.46 10.49
CA HIS A 61 3.15 -8.42 9.03
C HIS A 61 1.75 -8.80 8.55
N ILE A 62 1.18 -7.98 7.66
CA ILE A 62 -0.08 -8.26 6.98
C ILE A 62 0.17 -9.31 5.91
N VAL A 63 1.23 -9.15 5.13
CA VAL A 63 1.72 -10.11 4.14
C VAL A 63 3.24 -9.97 4.03
N GLU A 64 3.91 -11.07 3.70
CA GLU A 64 5.36 -11.15 3.52
C GLU A 64 5.74 -12.25 2.51
N ILE A 65 6.94 -12.13 1.95
CA ILE A 65 7.59 -13.13 1.09
C ILE A 65 9.06 -13.27 1.49
N ASP A 66 9.59 -14.48 1.48
CA ASP A 66 10.96 -14.80 1.91
C ASP A 66 11.94 -14.73 0.73
N GLY A 67 12.19 -13.51 0.22
CA GLY A 67 13.18 -13.27 -0.83
C GLY A 67 12.86 -13.92 -2.19
N SER A 68 11.64 -14.43 -2.39
CA SER A 68 11.23 -15.05 -3.65
C SER A 68 10.39 -14.09 -4.51
N GLU A 69 10.46 -14.23 -5.82
CA GLU A 69 9.62 -13.48 -6.77
C GLU A 69 8.23 -14.11 -6.99
N ALA A 70 7.90 -15.16 -6.23
CA ALA A 70 6.56 -15.74 -6.22
C ALA A 70 5.58 -14.78 -5.53
N GLU A 71 4.40 -14.57 -6.12
CA GLU A 71 3.38 -13.77 -5.45
C GLU A 71 2.83 -14.52 -4.22
N ALA A 72 2.71 -13.82 -3.10
CA ALA A 72 2.01 -14.31 -1.91
C ALA A 72 0.81 -13.44 -1.60
N THR A 73 -0.26 -14.08 -1.12
CA THR A 73 -1.53 -13.41 -0.82
C THR A 73 -2.03 -13.80 0.56
N ARG A 74 -2.47 -12.81 1.32
CA ARG A 74 -3.16 -12.98 2.61
C ARG A 74 -4.41 -12.12 2.66
N GLY A 75 -5.57 -12.78 2.60
CA GLY A 75 -6.87 -12.10 2.59
C GLY A 75 -7.04 -11.25 1.33
N ARG A 76 -7.14 -9.93 1.51
CA ARG A 76 -7.29 -8.94 0.42
C ARG A 76 -5.96 -8.31 -0.01
N VAL A 77 -4.83 -8.79 0.50
CA VAL A 77 -3.53 -8.17 0.28
C VAL A 77 -2.59 -9.16 -0.40
N SER A 78 -2.04 -8.78 -1.56
CA SER A 78 -0.97 -9.53 -2.24
C SER A 78 0.34 -8.75 -2.24
N ILE A 79 1.46 -9.48 -2.31
CA ILE A 79 2.81 -8.96 -2.44
C ILE A 79 3.58 -9.74 -3.49
N ARG A 80 4.32 -9.04 -4.34
CA ARG A 80 5.18 -9.61 -5.37
C ARG A 80 6.46 -8.81 -5.49
N ASP A 81 7.60 -9.48 -5.51
CA ASP A 81 8.90 -8.86 -5.79
C ASP A 81 9.27 -8.93 -7.27
N ASP A 82 10.05 -7.95 -7.71
CA ASP A 82 10.74 -7.90 -9.00
C ASP A 82 12.21 -7.54 -8.71
N HIS A 83 13.07 -8.56 -8.77
CA HIS A 83 14.49 -8.43 -8.49
C HIS A 83 15.23 -7.63 -9.56
N THR A 84 14.72 -7.62 -10.79
CA THR A 84 15.32 -6.87 -11.90
C THR A 84 15.10 -5.37 -11.73
N GLN A 85 13.94 -4.98 -11.21
CA GLN A 85 13.58 -3.58 -10.96
C GLN A 85 13.94 -3.11 -9.54
N HIS A 86 14.40 -4.02 -8.68
CA HIS A 86 14.59 -3.81 -7.24
C HIS A 86 13.36 -3.18 -6.60
N MET A 87 12.18 -3.73 -6.91
CA MET A 87 10.90 -3.15 -6.54
C MET A 87 9.87 -4.24 -6.29
N PHE A 88 9.29 -4.24 -5.10
CA PHE A 88 8.14 -5.07 -4.81
C PHE A 88 6.85 -4.24 -4.81
N THR A 89 5.76 -4.87 -5.21
CA THR A 89 4.43 -4.28 -5.27
C THR A 89 3.53 -4.96 -4.26
N VAL A 90 2.82 -4.15 -3.47
CA VAL A 90 1.76 -4.60 -2.57
C VAL A 90 0.42 -4.15 -3.14
N THR A 91 -0.50 -5.07 -3.36
CA THR A 91 -1.85 -4.76 -3.83
C THR A 91 -2.84 -4.97 -2.68
N VAL A 92 -3.65 -3.95 -2.38
CA VAL A 92 -4.74 -4.05 -1.41
C VAL A 92 -6.07 -3.93 -2.16
N GLU A 93 -6.85 -5.00 -2.15
CA GLU A 93 -8.12 -5.08 -2.85
C GLU A 93 -9.33 -4.83 -1.93
N ASN A 94 -10.47 -4.54 -2.55
CA ASN A 94 -11.76 -4.35 -1.89
C ASN A 94 -11.65 -3.44 -0.64
N LEU A 95 -11.13 -2.23 -0.87
CA LEU A 95 -10.83 -1.26 0.17
C LEU A 95 -12.06 -0.88 0.98
N THR A 96 -11.87 -0.78 2.29
CA THR A 96 -12.87 -0.27 3.24
C THR A 96 -12.38 1.03 3.85
N LEU A 97 -13.28 1.87 4.37
CA LEU A 97 -12.88 3.10 5.06
C LEU A 97 -11.93 2.83 6.24
N ALA A 98 -12.05 1.65 6.87
CA ALA A 98 -11.20 1.19 7.98
C ALA A 98 -9.75 0.88 7.57
N ASP A 99 -9.49 0.68 6.28
CA ASP A 99 -8.13 0.49 5.73
C ASP A 99 -7.35 1.81 5.68
N THR A 100 -7.99 2.96 5.95
CA THR A 100 -7.27 4.24 6.04
C THR A 100 -6.28 4.22 7.20
N GLY A 101 -5.04 4.66 6.95
CA GLY A 101 -4.04 4.80 7.99
C GLY A 101 -2.61 4.77 7.47
N THR A 102 -1.67 4.72 8.41
CA THR A 102 -0.24 4.65 8.12
C THR A 102 0.23 3.21 8.07
N TYR A 103 0.99 2.89 7.04
CA TYR A 103 1.57 1.58 6.78
C TYR A 103 3.06 1.70 6.52
N HIS A 104 3.75 0.57 6.58
CA HIS A 104 5.14 0.45 6.19
C HIS A 104 5.30 -0.70 5.21
N CYS A 105 6.08 -0.44 4.16
CA CYS A 105 6.69 -1.48 3.35
C CYS A 105 8.18 -1.53 3.68
N GLY A 106 8.75 -2.72 3.75
CA GLY A 106 10.15 -2.84 4.12
C GLY A 106 10.78 -4.16 3.74
N VAL A 107 12.08 -4.21 4.05
CA VAL A 107 12.94 -5.38 3.89
C VAL A 107 13.35 -5.84 5.29
N GLY A 108 13.09 -7.10 5.60
CA GLY A 108 13.46 -7.72 6.87
C GLY A 108 14.96 -8.01 6.93
N ARG A 109 15.65 -7.63 8.02
CA ARG A 109 17.07 -7.92 8.24
C ARG A 109 17.31 -8.44 9.65
N THR A 110 18.42 -9.14 9.85
CA THR A 110 18.99 -9.32 11.20
C THR A 110 19.42 -7.95 11.75
N GLY A 111 18.54 -7.30 12.54
CA GLY A 111 18.72 -5.94 13.03
C GLY A 111 17.44 -5.10 12.86
N PRO A 112 17.52 -3.76 12.81
CA PRO A 112 16.35 -2.92 12.56
C PRO A 112 15.88 -3.04 11.10
N ASP A 113 14.58 -3.26 10.92
CA ASP A 113 13.96 -3.32 9.58
C ASP A 113 14.13 -2.00 8.82
N LEU A 114 14.44 -2.13 7.54
CA LEU A 114 14.54 -0.99 6.62
C LEU A 114 13.17 -0.80 5.97
N ARG A 115 12.59 0.39 6.13
CA ARG A 115 11.19 0.63 5.74
C ARG A 115 10.94 2.02 5.18
N ALA A 116 9.95 2.11 4.32
CA ALA A 116 9.33 3.35 3.89
C ALA A 116 7.92 3.47 4.48
N THR A 117 7.53 4.68 4.87
CA THR A 117 6.19 4.98 5.36
C THR A 117 5.26 5.30 4.20
N VAL A 118 4.05 4.76 4.25
CA VAL A 118 3.00 4.98 3.25
C VAL A 118 1.70 5.33 3.95
N GLU A 119 1.12 6.46 3.58
CA GLU A 119 -0.22 6.88 4.02
C GLU A 119 -1.27 6.37 3.03
N LEU A 120 -2.15 5.46 3.46
CA LEU A 120 -3.27 4.96 2.68
C LEU A 120 -4.53 5.73 3.04
N THR A 121 -5.12 6.43 2.07
CA THR A 121 -6.42 7.10 2.22
C THR A 121 -7.50 6.40 1.40
N VAL A 122 -8.60 6.01 2.04
CA VAL A 122 -9.76 5.46 1.32
C VAL A 122 -10.87 6.49 1.23
N SER A 123 -11.26 6.86 0.00
CA SER A 123 -12.39 7.77 -0.22
C SER A 123 -13.71 7.01 -0.33
N PRO A 124 -14.84 7.57 0.15
CA PRO A 124 -16.16 6.97 -0.06
C PRO A 124 -16.40 6.70 -1.54
N GLY A 125 -16.94 5.51 -1.85
CA GLY A 125 -17.34 5.19 -3.22
C GLY A 125 -18.37 6.20 -3.72
N LYS A 126 -18.29 6.60 -4.99
CA LYS A 126 -19.39 7.33 -5.61
C LYS A 126 -20.59 6.41 -5.53
N SER A 127 -21.54 6.71 -4.64
CA SER A 127 -22.83 6.03 -4.60
C SER A 127 -23.35 6.06 -6.04
N ARG A 128 -23.44 4.90 -6.70
CA ARG A 128 -24.22 4.77 -7.91
C ARG A 128 -25.58 5.27 -7.49
N ARG A 129 -25.97 6.47 -7.93
CA ARG A 129 -27.35 6.93 -7.85
C ARG A 129 -28.16 5.82 -8.50
N LYS A 130 -28.74 4.93 -7.69
CA LYS A 130 -29.74 3.98 -8.16
C LYS A 130 -30.74 4.88 -8.87
N SER A 131 -30.97 4.64 -10.16
CA SER A 131 -32.12 5.22 -10.81
C SER A 131 -33.31 4.85 -9.91
N GLN A 132 -33.86 5.84 -9.22
CA GLN A 132 -35.21 5.76 -8.68
C GLN A 132 -36.14 5.80 -9.89
N GLN A 133 -36.09 4.77 -10.73
CA GLN A 133 -37.15 4.51 -11.68
C GLN A 133 -38.23 3.83 -10.85
N ARG A 134 -39.05 4.70 -10.26
CA ARG A 134 -40.44 4.52 -9.90
C ARG A 134 -41.02 3.30 -10.64
N VAL A 135 -40.99 2.13 -10.01
CA VAL A 135 -41.97 1.08 -10.31
C VAL A 135 -43.25 1.62 -9.69
N GLN A 136 -43.95 2.46 -10.45
CA GLN A 136 -45.25 2.94 -10.06
C GLN A 136 -46.17 1.73 -10.09
N SER A 137 -46.60 1.33 -8.89
CA SER A 137 -47.70 0.43 -8.64
C SER A 137 -48.86 0.76 -9.56
N ASN A 138 -49.14 -0.10 -10.53
CA ASN A 138 -50.48 -0.23 -11.08
C ASN A 138 -51.11 -1.46 -10.43
N GLN A 139 -51.60 -1.28 -9.21
CA GLN A 139 -52.77 -2.00 -8.75
C GLN A 139 -53.95 -1.54 -9.63
N HIS A 140 -54.36 -2.39 -10.56
CA HIS A 140 -55.71 -2.33 -11.10
C HIS A 140 -56.50 -3.48 -10.49
N CYS A 141 -57.31 -3.18 -9.48
CA CYS A 141 -58.31 -4.09 -8.96
C CYS A 141 -59.48 -4.20 -9.95
N THR A 142 -59.93 -5.43 -10.15
CA THR A 142 -61.13 -5.87 -10.87
C THR A 142 -62.42 -5.20 -10.38
N SER A 143 -63.38 -5.00 -11.30
CA SER A 143 -64.81 -5.05 -11.00
C SER A 143 -65.57 -5.63 -12.19
N SER A 144 -66.33 -6.69 -11.93
CA SER A 144 -67.43 -7.18 -12.78
C SER A 144 -68.50 -6.11 -12.97
N ASN A 145 -69.14 -6.11 -14.14
CA ASN A 145 -70.60 -6.20 -14.29
C ASN A 145 -70.93 -6.64 -15.71
#